data_AF-A0A7S4VTP3-F1
#
_entry.id   AF-A0A7S4VTP3-F1
#
_cell.length_a   1.000
_cell.length_b   1.000
_cell.length_c   1.000
_cell.angle_alpha   90.00
_cell.angle_beta   90.00
_cell.angle_gamma   90.00
#
_symmetry.space_group_name_H-M   'P 1'
#
loop_
_entity.id
_entity.type
_entity.pdbx_description
1 polymer ?
#
loop_
_entity_poly.entity_id
_entity_poly.type
_entity_poly.pdbx_seq_one_letter_code
_entity_poly.pdbx_strand_id
1 'polypeptide(L)'
;MAELTLTVWLHPSMQVPVKFEPKEHPFKVKVTDLIVDLMDECEQVFESASAKAGQPLELQINVLWNVKDHKKALNPNDKIGQHFASGDTFGVYGDVMPAKVGAPAAKPEEEKTPVTILTGFLGSGKTTLLNYILQEQQDKKIAIIENEFGEISIDDALLKQQKMAMAEKIIVMDNGCACCTIRGDLERGLKEIMSDIRQGGTIDAVMIETTGMADPVPIVRTFMSSPELTSELRLDAVIAMADAKHITARLDDKVEEGKVNEAYQQVAFADKIILNKLDLISTEQAIAVKDRIRDINKYAKIIPAVRGRVKVRELTDIRAHDLTNFVGADIEREAEVAEELGGHGGHGGGHEGGHEGGQEEHGGGHGGGHGGGHGGGHGG
;
A
#
# COMPACT_ATOMS: atom_id res chain seq x y z
N MET A 1 -15.58 25.17 -5.07
CA MET A 1 -16.47 24.15 -4.50
C MET A 1 -17.06 24.71 -3.22
N ALA A 2 -18.25 24.28 -2.78
CA ALA A 2 -18.87 24.85 -1.58
C ALA A 2 -18.09 24.41 -0.32
N GLU A 3 -17.67 25.37 0.49
CA GLU A 3 -17.01 25.15 1.78
C GLU A 3 -18.01 25.39 2.91
N LEU A 4 -17.86 24.63 4.00
CA LEU A 4 -18.65 24.74 5.21
C LEU A 4 -17.73 25.12 6.37
N THR A 5 -18.23 25.97 7.27
CA THR A 5 -17.61 26.19 8.57
C THR A 5 -18.37 25.42 9.63
N LEU A 6 -17.74 24.46 10.30
CA LEU A 6 -18.37 23.65 11.34
C LEU A 6 -17.73 23.91 12.70
N THR A 7 -18.44 23.51 13.76
CA THR A 7 -17.93 23.54 15.14
C THR A 7 -18.08 22.18 15.77
N VAL A 8 -17.14 21.79 16.62
CA VAL A 8 -17.22 20.51 17.35
C VAL A 8 -17.98 20.69 18.67
N TRP A 9 -18.61 19.62 19.14
CA TRP A 9 -19.09 19.48 20.50
C TRP A 9 -18.57 18.15 21.05
N LEU A 10 -17.73 18.20 22.09
CA LEU A 10 -17.22 17.01 22.75
C LEU A 10 -18.28 16.49 23.73
N HIS A 11 -18.60 15.20 23.66
CA HIS A 11 -19.60 14.64 24.58
C HIS A 11 -19.12 14.72 26.04
N PRO A 12 -19.96 15.18 27.00
CA PRO A 12 -19.56 15.39 28.40
C PRO A 12 -18.97 14.17 29.12
N SER A 13 -19.30 12.96 28.65
CA SER A 13 -18.80 11.72 29.25
C SER A 13 -17.37 11.34 28.86
N MET A 14 -16.74 12.04 27.90
CA MET A 14 -15.36 11.76 27.45
C MET A 14 -14.28 12.12 28.49
N GLN A 15 -14.66 12.76 29.61
CA GLN A 15 -13.75 13.13 30.70
C GLN A 15 -12.45 13.81 30.23
N VAL A 16 -12.58 14.76 29.31
CA VAL A 16 -11.45 15.50 28.74
C VAL A 16 -10.73 16.28 29.86
N PRO A 17 -9.47 15.96 30.19
CA PRO A 17 -8.78 16.54 31.34
C PRO A 17 -8.19 17.94 31.05
N VAL A 18 -8.30 18.41 29.80
CA VAL A 18 -7.86 19.72 29.33
C VAL A 18 -9.03 20.62 28.95
N LYS A 19 -8.87 21.93 29.11
CA LYS A 19 -9.88 22.89 28.65
C LYS A 19 -9.78 23.03 27.12
N PHE A 20 -10.69 22.36 26.40
CA PHE A 20 -10.86 22.50 24.95
C PHE A 20 -12.10 23.37 24.68
N GLU A 21 -11.91 24.53 24.07
CA GLU A 21 -12.99 25.48 23.74
C GLU A 21 -13.36 25.35 22.25
N PRO A 22 -14.47 24.68 21.89
CA PRO A 22 -14.75 24.35 20.49
C PRO A 22 -14.95 25.55 19.57
N LYS A 23 -15.34 26.70 20.13
CA LYS A 23 -15.55 27.95 19.38
C LYS A 23 -14.24 28.59 18.91
N GLU A 24 -13.11 28.23 19.52
CA GLU A 24 -11.78 28.73 19.15
C GLU A 24 -11.18 27.92 17.98
N HIS A 25 -11.82 26.81 17.60
CA HIS A 25 -11.35 25.87 16.58
C HIS A 25 -12.45 25.56 15.54
N PRO A 26 -12.82 26.51 14.66
CA PRO A 26 -13.76 26.25 13.58
C PRO A 26 -13.13 25.36 12.50
N PHE A 27 -13.86 24.33 12.06
CA PHE A 27 -13.44 23.40 11.02
C PHE A 27 -13.88 23.90 9.65
N LYS A 28 -12.95 24.04 8.71
CA LYS A 28 -13.23 24.49 7.34
C LYS A 28 -13.10 23.32 6.40
N VAL A 29 -14.24 22.74 6.03
CA VAL A 29 -14.31 21.50 5.25
C VAL A 29 -15.08 21.71 3.95
N LYS A 30 -14.80 20.91 2.92
CA LYS A 30 -15.56 20.94 1.67
C LYS A 30 -16.77 20.04 1.80
N VAL A 31 -17.85 20.39 1.11
CA VAL A 31 -19.05 19.54 1.04
C VAL A 31 -18.80 18.14 0.47
N THR A 32 -17.70 17.96 -0.26
CA THR A 32 -17.30 16.71 -0.91
C THR A 32 -16.44 15.81 -0.03
N ASP A 33 -15.83 16.36 1.02
CA ASP A 33 -14.99 15.59 1.94
C ASP A 33 -15.85 14.60 2.72
N LEU A 34 -15.25 13.53 3.21
CA LEU A 34 -15.96 12.47 3.93
C LEU A 34 -16.06 12.78 5.42
N ILE A 35 -17.01 12.11 6.09
CA ILE A 35 -17.13 12.19 7.55
C ILE A 35 -15.85 11.70 8.24
N VAL A 36 -15.16 10.69 7.71
CA VAL A 36 -13.88 10.22 8.24
C VAL A 36 -12.80 11.31 8.21
N ASP A 37 -12.72 12.11 7.14
CA ASP A 37 -11.76 13.20 7.04
C ASP A 37 -11.99 14.27 8.13
N LEU A 38 -13.26 14.55 8.44
CA LEU A 38 -13.65 15.46 9.52
C LEU A 38 -13.32 14.88 10.91
N MET A 39 -13.43 13.55 11.08
CA MET A 39 -13.03 12.87 12.31
C MET A 39 -11.51 13.04 12.52
N ASP A 40 -10.71 12.70 11.51
CA ASP A 40 -9.25 12.79 11.57
C ASP A 40 -8.77 14.24 11.83
N GLU A 41 -9.37 15.24 11.16
CA GLU A 41 -9.06 16.66 11.40
C GLU A 41 -9.38 17.05 12.85
N CYS A 42 -10.51 16.57 13.39
CA CYS A 42 -10.90 16.84 14.78
C CYS A 42 -9.95 16.21 15.80
N GLU A 43 -9.48 15.00 15.56
CA GLU A 43 -8.48 14.31 16.39
C GLU A 43 -7.16 15.10 16.42
N GLN A 44 -6.68 15.52 15.25
CA GLN A 44 -5.44 16.30 15.13
C GLN A 44 -5.54 17.67 15.82
N VAL A 45 -6.67 18.37 15.65
CA VAL A 45 -6.92 19.66 16.32
C VAL A 45 -6.95 19.49 17.83
N PHE A 46 -7.59 18.43 18.33
CA PHE A 46 -7.63 18.11 19.75
C PHE A 46 -6.23 17.82 20.31
N GLU A 47 -5.45 16.99 19.61
CA GLU A 47 -4.08 16.65 20.01
C GLU A 47 -3.20 17.92 20.07
N SER A 48 -3.25 18.76 19.04
CA SER A 48 -2.50 20.03 19.01
C SER A 48 -2.90 20.98 20.15
N ALA A 49 -4.20 21.08 20.43
CA ALA A 49 -4.70 21.93 21.52
C ALA A 49 -4.28 21.40 22.90
N SER A 50 -4.36 20.09 23.12
CA SER A 50 -3.96 19.45 24.37
C SER A 50 -2.45 19.60 24.64
N ALA A 51 -1.62 19.42 23.61
CA ALA A 51 -0.19 19.64 23.69
C ALA A 51 0.15 21.10 24.06
N LYS A 52 -0.52 22.08 23.44
CA LYS A 52 -0.36 23.51 23.79
C LYS A 52 -0.80 23.83 25.23
N ALA A 53 -1.77 23.09 25.76
CA ALA A 53 -2.22 23.20 27.14
C ALA A 53 -1.28 22.51 28.15
N GLY A 54 -0.18 21.90 27.69
CA GLY A 54 0.82 21.25 28.55
C GLY A 54 0.48 19.83 28.98
N GLN A 55 -0.57 19.23 28.40
CA GLN A 55 -0.95 17.84 28.61
C GLN A 55 -1.25 17.20 27.24
N PRO A 56 -0.25 16.60 26.58
CA PRO A 56 -0.45 16.01 25.26
C PRO A 56 -1.33 14.76 25.38
N LEU A 57 -2.45 14.77 24.67
CA LEU A 57 -3.49 13.74 24.69
C LEU A 57 -3.86 13.39 23.25
N GLU A 58 -4.13 12.11 23.03
CA GLU A 58 -4.66 11.58 21.78
C GLU A 58 -6.16 11.35 21.95
N LEU A 59 -6.93 11.75 20.94
CA LEU A 59 -8.37 11.48 20.86
C LEU A 59 -8.60 10.47 19.74
N GLN A 60 -9.32 9.40 20.03
CA GLN A 60 -9.81 8.45 19.03
C GLN A 60 -11.34 8.53 19.00
N ILE A 61 -11.91 9.10 17.94
CA ILE A 61 -13.35 9.28 17.76
C ILE A 61 -13.97 7.96 17.33
N ASN A 62 -14.88 7.46 18.16
CA ASN A 62 -15.64 6.25 17.88
C ASN A 62 -16.99 6.58 17.21
N VAL A 63 -17.55 7.75 17.49
CA VAL A 63 -18.88 8.16 17.03
C VAL A 63 -18.89 9.65 16.71
N LEU A 64 -19.39 10.01 15.52
CA LEU A 64 -19.69 11.38 15.11
C LEU A 64 -21.15 11.50 14.69
N TRP A 65 -21.82 12.58 15.07
CA TRP A 65 -23.20 12.87 14.65
C TRP A 65 -23.42 14.37 14.42
N ASN A 66 -24.50 14.74 13.73
CA ASN A 66 -24.95 16.14 13.71
C ASN A 66 -25.75 16.44 14.98
N VAL A 67 -25.38 17.45 15.78
CA VAL A 67 -26.06 17.77 17.05
C VAL A 67 -27.56 18.03 16.89
N LYS A 68 -28.01 18.47 15.70
CA LYS A 68 -29.44 18.62 15.36
C LYS A 68 -30.17 17.28 15.30
N ASP A 69 -29.50 16.19 14.95
CA ASP A 69 -30.01 14.81 14.96
C ASP A 69 -29.10 13.89 15.80
N HIS A 70 -29.26 13.98 17.12
CA HIS A 70 -28.50 13.21 18.10
C HIS A 70 -28.89 11.72 18.22
N LYS A 71 -29.79 11.23 17.37
CA LYS A 71 -30.27 9.83 17.44
C LYS A 71 -29.48 8.88 16.55
N LYS A 72 -28.65 9.39 15.63
CA LYS A 72 -27.94 8.58 14.64
C LYS A 72 -26.49 9.03 14.52
N ALA A 73 -25.58 8.07 14.66
CA ALA A 73 -24.21 8.24 14.20
C ALA A 73 -24.19 8.35 12.67
N LEU A 74 -23.27 9.16 12.15
CA LEU A 74 -23.04 9.27 10.71
C LEU A 74 -22.11 8.16 10.23
N ASN A 75 -22.30 7.73 8.99
CA ASN A 75 -21.40 6.78 8.36
C ASN A 75 -20.10 7.52 7.97
N PRO A 76 -18.90 7.04 8.36
CA PRO A 76 -17.62 7.66 8.03
C PRO A 76 -17.40 7.89 6.53
N ASN A 77 -18.03 7.09 5.67
CA ASN A 77 -17.91 7.19 4.20
C ASN A 77 -18.94 8.12 3.54
N ASP A 78 -19.83 8.75 4.31
CA ASP A 78 -20.76 9.72 3.75
C ASP A 78 -20.04 11.06 3.50
N LYS A 79 -20.53 11.83 2.52
CA LYS A 79 -20.01 13.19 2.29
C LYS A 79 -20.55 14.15 3.34
N ILE A 80 -19.71 15.04 3.85
CA ILE A 80 -20.07 16.04 4.86
C ILE A 80 -21.30 16.87 4.43
N GLY A 81 -21.36 17.28 3.17
CA GLY A 81 -22.45 18.10 2.64
C GLY A 81 -23.84 17.42 2.64
N GLN A 82 -23.91 16.10 2.85
CA GLN A 82 -25.19 15.39 3.01
C GLN A 82 -25.80 15.63 4.39
N HIS A 83 -24.97 15.91 5.40
CA HIS A 83 -25.36 15.92 6.81
C HIS A 83 -25.23 17.28 7.47
N PHE A 84 -24.44 18.21 6.91
CA PHE A 84 -24.12 19.49 7.53
C PHE A 84 -24.34 20.68 6.61
N ALA A 85 -24.74 21.80 7.21
CA ALA A 85 -24.68 23.13 6.61
C ALA A 85 -23.64 23.99 7.34
N SER A 86 -23.17 25.07 6.69
CA SER A 86 -22.22 25.98 7.33
C SER A 86 -22.85 26.63 8.56
N GLY A 87 -22.12 26.64 9.67
CA GLY A 87 -22.56 27.06 10.99
C GLY A 87 -23.06 25.92 11.87
N ASP A 88 -23.15 24.69 11.36
CA ASP A 88 -23.60 23.54 12.14
C ASP A 88 -22.55 23.07 13.15
N THR A 89 -23.04 22.31 14.13
CA THR A 89 -22.22 21.68 15.16
C THR A 89 -22.30 20.17 15.02
N PHE A 90 -21.15 19.51 14.94
CA PHE A 90 -21.06 18.05 15.01
C PHE A 90 -20.66 17.62 16.42
N GLY A 91 -21.31 16.57 16.92
CA GLY A 91 -20.98 15.95 18.19
C GLY A 91 -20.01 14.80 17.97
N VAL A 92 -19.07 14.63 18.90
CA VAL A 92 -18.13 13.50 18.89
C VAL A 92 -18.12 12.79 20.24
N TYR A 93 -17.94 11.48 20.20
CA TYR A 93 -17.67 10.62 21.35
C TYR A 93 -16.52 9.68 21.00
N GLY A 94 -15.57 9.55 21.92
CA GLY A 94 -14.34 8.81 21.69
C GLY A 94 -13.54 8.58 22.96
N ASP A 95 -12.44 7.87 22.81
CA ASP A 95 -11.50 7.58 23.88
C ASP A 95 -10.41 8.65 23.91
N VAL A 96 -10.14 9.20 25.10
CA VAL A 96 -9.05 10.15 25.33
C VAL A 96 -7.94 9.41 26.07
N MET A 97 -6.75 9.36 25.47
CA MET A 97 -5.61 8.65 26.03
C MET A 97 -4.39 9.58 26.13
N PRO A 98 -3.44 9.32 27.05
CA PRO A 98 -2.18 10.05 27.07
C PRO A 98 -1.49 9.89 25.72
N ALA A 99 -1.18 11.00 25.05
CA ALA A 99 -0.40 10.93 23.82
C ALA A 99 0.95 10.30 24.16
N LYS A 100 1.42 9.39 23.31
CA LYS A 100 2.77 8.80 23.47
C LYS A 100 3.79 9.93 23.42
N VAL A 101 4.37 10.26 24.59
CA VAL A 101 5.39 11.31 24.75
C VAL A 101 6.50 11.07 23.72
N GLY A 102 6.61 11.94 22.73
CA GLY A 102 7.66 11.90 21.71
C GLY A 102 7.19 11.77 20.26
N ALA A 103 5.90 11.54 19.98
CA ALA A 103 5.39 11.64 18.61
C ALA A 103 5.28 13.14 18.21
N PRO A 104 5.95 13.59 17.15
CA PRO A 104 5.71 14.92 16.58
C PRO A 104 4.30 14.97 16.00
N ALA A 105 3.69 16.17 15.97
CA ALA A 105 2.49 16.39 15.17
C ALA A 105 2.78 15.94 13.73
N ALA A 106 1.98 15.01 13.21
CA ALA A 106 2.21 14.44 11.89
C ALA A 106 2.07 15.52 10.81
N LYS A 107 3.00 15.54 9.86
CA LYS A 107 2.84 16.35 8.63
C LYS A 107 1.64 15.84 7.82
N PRO A 108 0.96 16.71 7.04
CA PRO A 108 0.03 16.28 6.02
C PRO A 108 0.69 15.24 5.09
N GLU A 109 -0.06 14.24 4.63
CA GLU A 109 0.47 13.10 3.87
C GLU A 109 1.22 13.56 2.59
N GLU A 110 0.79 14.66 1.97
CA GLU A 110 1.43 15.24 0.78
C GLU A 110 2.80 15.88 1.09
N GLU A 111 3.02 16.34 2.32
CA GLU A 111 4.25 16.99 2.77
C GLU A 111 5.28 16.00 3.34
N LYS A 112 4.85 14.76 3.61
CA LYS A 112 5.77 13.71 4.05
C LYS A 112 6.79 13.39 2.96
N THR A 113 7.97 12.90 3.34
CA THR A 113 8.95 12.43 2.36
C THR A 113 8.61 10.98 1.97
N PRO A 114 8.46 10.65 0.67
CA PRO A 114 8.13 9.30 0.22
C PRO A 114 9.30 8.33 0.44
N VAL A 115 8.98 7.15 0.97
CA VAL A 115 9.92 6.04 1.20
C VAL A 115 9.54 4.87 0.31
N THR A 116 10.41 4.54 -0.63
CA THR A 116 10.23 3.38 -1.53
C THR A 116 11.13 2.23 -1.11
N ILE A 117 10.57 1.03 -1.00
CA ILE A 117 11.33 -0.19 -0.75
C ILE A 117 11.65 -0.85 -2.09
N LEU A 118 12.94 -0.95 -2.42
CA LEU A 118 13.42 -1.65 -3.61
C LEU A 118 13.89 -3.06 -3.21
N THR A 119 13.13 -4.06 -3.64
CA THR A 119 13.43 -5.48 -3.43
C THR A 119 13.66 -6.22 -4.76
N GLY A 120 13.99 -7.50 -4.70
CA GLY A 120 14.24 -8.35 -5.87
C GLY A 120 15.49 -9.21 -5.70
N PHE A 121 15.52 -10.36 -6.38
CA PHE A 121 16.57 -11.37 -6.25
C PHE A 121 17.99 -10.84 -6.50
N LEU A 122 19.00 -11.55 -5.98
CA LEU A 122 20.40 -11.25 -6.25
C LEU A 122 20.64 -11.30 -7.77
N GLY A 123 21.32 -10.27 -8.29
CA GLY A 123 21.60 -10.14 -9.72
C GLY A 123 20.43 -9.61 -10.57
N SER A 124 19.28 -9.26 -10.00
CA SER A 124 18.17 -8.60 -10.74
C SER A 124 18.54 -7.24 -11.32
N GLY A 125 19.54 -6.57 -10.74
CA GLY A 125 20.08 -5.29 -11.21
C GLY A 125 19.77 -4.09 -10.30
N LYS A 126 19.35 -4.30 -9.05
CA LYS A 126 19.04 -3.23 -8.08
C LYS A 126 20.16 -2.20 -7.95
N THR A 127 21.37 -2.67 -7.69
CA THR A 127 22.57 -1.82 -7.61
C THR A 127 22.80 -1.01 -8.89
N THR A 128 22.61 -1.62 -10.06
CA THR A 128 22.73 -0.93 -11.36
C THR A 128 21.67 0.16 -11.52
N LEU A 129 20.42 -0.12 -11.11
CA LEU A 129 19.34 0.86 -11.13
C LEU A 129 19.63 2.04 -10.21
N LEU A 130 20.06 1.79 -8.96
CA LEU A 130 20.38 2.85 -8.01
C LEU A 130 21.53 3.72 -8.51
N ASN A 131 22.58 3.11 -9.08
CA ASN A 131 23.69 3.86 -9.67
C ASN A 131 23.24 4.72 -10.84
N TYR A 132 22.36 4.18 -11.71
CA TYR A 132 21.78 4.93 -12.81
C TYR A 132 20.98 6.14 -12.31
N ILE A 133 20.18 5.98 -11.24
CA ILE A 133 19.42 7.08 -10.65
C ILE A 133 20.36 8.17 -10.12
N LEU A 134 21.36 7.79 -9.32
CA LEU A 134 22.29 8.74 -8.72
C LEU A 134 23.15 9.50 -9.76
N GLN A 135 23.52 8.83 -10.86
CA GLN A 135 24.41 9.41 -11.88
C GLN A 135 23.67 10.19 -12.96
N GLU A 136 22.56 9.64 -13.45
CA GLU A 136 21.91 10.13 -14.67
C GLU A 136 20.57 10.83 -14.40
N GLN A 137 20.00 10.74 -13.18
CA GLN A 137 18.68 11.30 -12.82
C GLN A 137 18.77 12.17 -11.55
N GLN A 138 19.45 13.32 -11.69
CA GLN A 138 19.71 14.28 -10.60
C GLN A 138 18.60 15.33 -10.39
N ASP A 139 17.43 15.11 -11.00
CA ASP A 139 16.26 15.99 -10.84
C ASP A 139 15.58 15.87 -9.46
N LYS A 140 15.95 14.83 -8.69
CA LYS A 140 15.53 14.63 -7.29
C LYS A 140 16.73 14.29 -6.41
N LYS A 141 16.74 14.81 -5.19
CA LYS A 141 17.70 14.48 -4.14
C LYS A 141 17.23 13.27 -3.37
N ILE A 142 17.87 12.12 -3.61
CA ILE A 142 17.45 10.84 -3.05
C ILE A 142 18.44 10.39 -1.97
N ALA A 143 17.91 10.06 -0.81
CA ALA A 143 18.64 9.35 0.23
C ALA A 143 18.48 7.83 0.04
N ILE A 144 19.57 7.08 0.18
CA ILE A 144 19.56 5.62 0.03
C ILE A 144 19.92 4.96 1.36
N ILE A 145 19.12 3.99 1.77
CA ILE A 145 19.44 3.07 2.86
C ILE A 145 19.77 1.72 2.25
N GLU A 146 21.01 1.26 2.43
CA GLU A 146 21.45 -0.07 1.99
C GLU A 146 21.33 -1.04 3.17
N ASN A 147 20.41 -2.00 3.06
CA ASN A 147 20.29 -3.09 4.00
C ASN A 147 21.07 -4.29 3.45
N GLU A 148 22.34 -4.44 3.84
CA GLU A 148 23.16 -5.62 3.52
C GLU A 148 22.91 -6.73 4.56
N PHE A 149 22.59 -7.92 4.05
CA PHE A 149 22.53 -9.20 4.74
C PHE A 149 23.38 -10.16 3.91
N GLY A 150 24.60 -10.47 4.37
CA GLY A 150 25.47 -11.48 3.76
C GLY A 150 26.89 -10.99 3.45
N GLU A 151 27.72 -11.90 2.92
CA GLU A 151 29.12 -11.61 2.56
C GLU A 151 29.19 -10.53 1.47
N ILE A 152 29.87 -9.42 1.79
CA ILE A 152 30.13 -8.31 0.88
C ILE A 152 31.08 -8.82 -0.21
N SER A 153 30.65 -8.80 -1.47
CA SER A 153 31.54 -9.05 -2.59
C SER A 153 32.48 -7.85 -2.80
N ILE A 154 33.69 -8.08 -3.32
CA ILE A 154 34.66 -7.00 -3.58
C ILE A 154 34.08 -5.95 -4.57
N ASP A 155 33.21 -6.38 -5.48
CA ASP A 155 32.54 -5.51 -6.43
C ASP A 155 31.53 -4.56 -5.74
N ASP A 156 30.84 -5.03 -4.70
CA ASP A 156 29.90 -4.20 -3.93
C ASP A 156 30.63 -3.07 -3.18
N ALA A 157 31.82 -3.34 -2.62
CA ALA A 157 32.61 -2.33 -1.91
C ALA A 157 33.07 -1.17 -2.84
N LEU A 158 33.41 -1.48 -4.10
CA LEU A 158 33.81 -0.50 -5.10
C LEU A 158 32.63 0.36 -5.57
N LEU A 159 31.47 -0.27 -5.77
CA LEU A 159 30.22 0.41 -6.12
C LEU A 159 29.74 1.30 -4.97
N LYS A 160 29.91 0.87 -3.73
CA LYS A 160 29.59 1.64 -2.51
C LYS A 160 30.38 2.94 -2.41
N GLN A 161 31.68 2.91 -2.68
CA GLN A 161 32.50 4.12 -2.73
C GLN A 161 32.03 5.11 -3.81
N GLN A 162 31.61 4.61 -4.96
CA GLN A 162 31.06 5.46 -6.03
C GLN A 162 29.72 6.08 -5.63
N LYS A 163 28.82 5.28 -5.03
CA LYS A 163 27.52 5.77 -4.54
C LYS A 163 27.69 6.83 -3.45
N MET A 164 28.59 6.62 -2.49
CA MET A 164 28.85 7.55 -1.37
C MET A 164 29.34 8.92 -1.83
N ALA A 165 29.97 9.02 -3.01
CA ALA A 165 30.39 10.29 -3.59
C ALA A 165 29.26 11.06 -4.28
N MET A 166 28.08 10.45 -4.49
CA MET A 166 27.06 10.94 -5.42
C MET A 166 25.67 11.09 -4.80
N ALA A 167 25.29 10.24 -3.86
CA ALA A 167 24.02 10.41 -3.16
C ALA A 167 24.12 11.54 -2.14
N GLU A 168 22.99 12.24 -1.91
CA GLU A 168 22.91 13.25 -0.85
C GLU A 168 23.22 12.62 0.51
N LYS A 169 22.73 11.39 0.72
CA LYS A 169 23.01 10.60 1.92
C LYS A 169 22.91 9.11 1.63
N ILE A 170 23.91 8.35 2.09
CA ILE A 170 23.87 6.89 2.12
C ILE A 170 24.04 6.44 3.55
N ILE A 171 23.08 5.67 4.03
CA ILE A 171 23.15 5.02 5.32
C ILE A 171 23.31 3.53 5.07
N VAL A 172 24.42 3.00 5.56
CA VAL A 172 24.76 1.58 5.46
C VAL A 172 24.45 0.94 6.80
N MET A 173 23.63 -0.10 6.78
CA MET A 173 23.30 -0.87 7.97
C MET A 173 24.34 -1.98 8.20
N ASP A 174 24.68 -2.24 9.47
CA ASP A 174 25.67 -3.26 9.84
C ASP A 174 25.09 -4.68 9.75
N ASN A 175 25.97 -5.66 9.49
CA ASN A 175 25.65 -7.10 9.41
C ASN A 175 25.30 -7.72 10.79
N GLY A 176 24.18 -7.33 11.41
CA GLY A 176 23.73 -7.85 12.69
C GLY A 176 22.94 -9.16 12.59
N CYS A 177 23.45 -10.26 13.19
CA CYS A 177 22.84 -11.62 13.17
C CYS A 177 21.54 -11.80 13.99
N ALA A 178 20.74 -10.77 14.21
CA ALA A 178 19.46 -10.90 14.89
C ALA A 178 18.45 -9.98 14.22
N CYS A 179 17.29 -10.52 13.83
CA CYS A 179 16.19 -9.77 13.21
C CYS A 179 15.77 -8.50 13.98
N CYS A 180 16.09 -8.40 15.28
CA CYS A 180 15.91 -7.20 16.10
C CYS A 180 16.92 -6.07 15.78
N THR A 181 18.17 -6.40 15.48
CA THR A 181 19.21 -5.42 15.16
C THR A 181 18.89 -4.71 13.85
N ILE A 182 18.47 -5.44 12.82
CA ILE A 182 18.08 -4.83 11.52
C ILE A 182 16.92 -3.86 11.65
N ARG A 183 15.90 -4.20 12.46
CA ARG A 183 14.78 -3.28 12.71
C ARG A 183 15.25 -1.99 13.36
N GLY A 184 16.10 -2.11 14.38
CA GLY A 184 16.69 -0.96 15.06
C GLY A 184 17.62 -0.15 14.16
N ASP A 185 18.38 -0.79 13.29
CA ASP A 185 19.33 -0.16 12.38
C ASP A 185 18.61 0.61 11.26
N LEU A 186 17.54 0.03 10.71
CA LEU A 186 16.68 0.70 9.74
C LEU A 186 15.99 1.90 10.37
N GLU A 187 15.42 1.72 11.56
CA GLU A 187 14.76 2.81 12.29
C GLU A 187 15.74 3.94 12.59
N ARG A 188 16.98 3.63 13.03
CA ARG A 188 18.02 4.64 13.23
C ARG A 188 18.37 5.38 11.93
N GLY A 189 18.55 4.65 10.83
CA GLY A 189 18.87 5.26 9.55
C GLY A 189 17.77 6.21 9.06
N LEU A 190 16.51 5.79 9.15
CA LEU A 190 15.37 6.63 8.82
C LEU A 190 15.26 7.86 9.73
N LYS A 191 15.50 7.70 11.04
CA LYS A 191 15.54 8.84 11.99
C LYS A 191 16.67 9.83 11.68
N GLU A 192 17.81 9.34 11.21
CA GLU A 192 18.92 10.21 10.80
C GLU A 192 18.55 11.05 9.56
N ILE A 193 17.83 10.46 8.59
CA ILE A 193 17.29 11.18 7.43
C ILE A 193 16.24 12.20 7.88
N MET A 194 15.33 11.83 8.79
CA MET A 194 14.33 12.75 9.33
C MET A 194 14.97 13.93 10.06
N SER A 195 16.05 13.69 10.81
CA SER A 195 16.80 14.75 11.47
C SER A 195 17.34 15.77 10.47
N ASP A 196 17.90 15.31 9.36
CA ASP A 196 18.41 16.20 8.31
C ASP A 196 17.29 17.01 7.65
N ILE A 197 16.16 16.35 7.33
CA ILE A 197 14.96 17.02 6.80
C ILE A 197 14.48 18.12 7.74
N ARG A 198 14.41 17.84 9.05
CA ARG A 198 14.02 18.82 10.08
C ARG A 198 15.00 20.00 10.19
N GLN A 199 16.27 19.78 9.90
CA GLN A 199 17.31 20.82 9.91
C GLN A 199 17.34 21.65 8.62
N GLY A 200 16.38 21.44 7.69
CA GLY A 200 16.30 22.15 6.42
C GLY A 200 17.02 21.46 5.26
N GLY A 201 17.41 20.20 5.43
CA GLY A 201 17.90 19.35 4.35
C GLY A 201 16.84 19.14 3.27
N THR A 202 17.25 19.07 2.02
CA THR A 202 16.36 18.92 0.86
C THR A 202 16.42 17.48 0.35
N ILE A 203 15.74 16.55 1.02
CA ILE A 203 15.63 15.15 0.56
C ILE A 203 14.23 14.97 -0.03
N ASP A 204 14.15 14.67 -1.33
CA ASP A 204 12.89 14.56 -2.07
C ASP A 204 12.27 13.15 -1.96
N ALA A 205 13.10 12.12 -1.72
CA ALA A 205 12.66 10.75 -1.53
C ALA A 205 13.72 9.91 -0.82
N VAL A 206 13.28 8.82 -0.17
CA VAL A 206 14.15 7.80 0.42
C VAL A 206 13.94 6.49 -0.33
N MET A 207 15.02 5.82 -0.73
CA MET A 207 15.00 4.47 -1.27
C MET A 207 15.68 3.51 -0.30
N ILE A 208 14.97 2.47 0.12
CA ILE A 208 15.50 1.39 0.95
C ILE A 208 15.81 0.21 0.02
N GLU A 209 17.09 -0.12 -0.18
CA GLU A 209 17.49 -1.35 -0.86
C GLU A 209 17.46 -2.52 0.12
N THR A 210 16.68 -3.55 -0.18
CA THR A 210 16.71 -4.82 0.55
C THR A 210 17.67 -5.79 -0.13
N THR A 211 18.25 -6.74 0.60
CA THR A 211 19.04 -7.80 -0.05
C THR A 211 18.21 -8.66 -0.99
N GLY A 212 18.93 -9.42 -1.83
CA GLY A 212 18.35 -10.35 -2.79
C GLY A 212 17.36 -11.36 -2.21
N MET A 213 17.50 -11.70 -0.93
CA MET A 213 16.71 -12.72 -0.24
C MET A 213 15.76 -12.14 0.82
N ALA A 214 15.75 -10.82 1.01
CA ALA A 214 14.96 -10.22 2.07
C ALA A 214 13.47 -10.17 1.70
N ASP A 215 12.63 -10.53 2.68
CA ASP A 215 11.19 -10.29 2.67
C ASP A 215 10.93 -8.78 2.91
N PRO A 216 10.18 -8.08 2.04
CA PRO A 216 9.82 -6.68 2.26
C PRO A 216 8.83 -6.49 3.43
N VAL A 217 8.07 -7.51 3.82
CA VAL A 217 6.98 -7.39 4.82
C VAL A 217 7.49 -6.95 6.20
N PRO A 218 8.57 -7.53 6.78
CA PRO A 218 9.12 -7.04 8.04
C PRO A 218 9.53 -5.57 8.02
N ILE A 219 10.04 -5.07 6.88
CA ILE A 219 10.47 -3.67 6.72
C ILE A 219 9.25 -2.75 6.71
N VAL A 220 8.24 -3.10 5.91
CA VAL A 220 6.94 -2.40 5.88
C VAL A 220 6.33 -2.34 7.28
N ARG A 221 6.28 -3.47 7.99
CA ARG A 221 5.73 -3.52 9.35
C ARG A 221 6.50 -2.64 10.34
N THR A 222 7.84 -2.65 10.29
CA THR A 222 8.66 -1.79 11.14
C THR A 222 8.39 -0.31 10.87
N PHE A 223 8.27 0.07 9.60
CA PHE A 223 7.93 1.43 9.22
C PHE A 223 6.55 1.84 9.74
N MET A 224 5.50 1.07 9.40
CA MET A 224 4.11 1.38 9.75
C MET A 224 3.83 1.32 11.25
N SER A 225 4.61 0.57 12.01
CA SER A 225 4.45 0.47 13.47
C SER A 225 5.15 1.58 14.24
N SER A 226 5.82 2.52 13.56
CA SER A 226 6.53 3.64 14.18
C SER A 226 5.82 4.96 13.89
N PRO A 227 5.03 5.49 14.86
CA PRO A 227 4.39 6.81 14.75
C PRO A 227 5.39 7.92 14.49
N GLU A 228 6.59 7.82 15.07
CA GLU A 228 7.65 8.79 14.87
C GLU A 228 8.09 8.84 13.40
N LEU A 229 8.31 7.68 12.76
CA LEU A 229 8.66 7.65 11.33
C LEU A 229 7.51 8.15 10.45
N THR A 230 6.30 7.66 10.69
CA THR A 230 5.10 7.97 9.91
C THR A 230 4.61 9.42 10.06
N SER A 231 5.13 10.16 11.05
CA SER A 231 4.87 11.60 11.21
C SER A 231 5.59 12.48 10.18
N GLU A 232 6.71 12.02 9.61
CA GLU A 232 7.54 12.80 8.66
C GLU A 232 7.71 12.11 7.30
N LEU A 233 7.63 10.78 7.30
CA LEU A 233 7.85 9.93 6.16
C LEU A 233 6.56 9.19 5.82
N ARG A 234 6.33 8.90 4.54
CA ARG A 234 5.25 7.99 4.11
C ARG A 234 5.82 6.79 3.38
N LEU A 235 5.21 5.63 3.57
CA LEU A 235 5.52 4.47 2.75
C LEU A 235 4.91 4.68 1.37
N ASP A 236 5.75 4.81 0.36
CA ASP A 236 5.34 5.19 -0.99
C ASP A 236 4.93 3.99 -1.83
N ALA A 237 5.83 3.00 -1.92
CA ALA A 237 5.60 1.74 -2.62
C ALA A 237 6.66 0.69 -2.27
N VAL A 238 6.30 -0.58 -2.46
CA VAL A 238 7.21 -1.72 -2.60
C VAL A 238 7.42 -2.01 -4.07
N ILE A 239 8.66 -1.91 -4.54
CA ILE A 239 9.04 -2.16 -5.94
C ILE A 239 9.94 -3.38 -6.01
N ALA A 240 9.51 -4.41 -6.76
CA ALA A 240 10.33 -5.59 -7.01
C ALA A 240 11.05 -5.50 -8.36
N MET A 241 12.36 -5.68 -8.36
CA MET A 241 13.16 -5.82 -9.56
C MET A 241 13.31 -7.29 -9.94
N ALA A 242 12.80 -7.66 -11.12
CA ALA A 242 12.80 -9.03 -11.62
C ALA A 242 13.78 -9.18 -12.80
N ASP A 243 14.62 -10.22 -12.75
CA ASP A 243 15.45 -10.64 -13.89
C ASP A 243 14.59 -11.44 -14.88
N ALA A 244 14.24 -10.86 -16.02
CA ALA A 244 13.36 -11.50 -17.00
C ALA A 244 13.88 -12.85 -17.50
N LYS A 245 15.20 -13.07 -17.51
CA LYS A 245 15.81 -14.33 -17.95
C LYS A 245 15.64 -15.46 -16.93
N HIS A 246 15.61 -15.13 -15.64
CA HIS A 246 15.72 -16.14 -14.57
C HIS A 246 14.49 -16.17 -13.65
N ILE A 247 13.60 -15.18 -13.71
CA ILE A 247 12.50 -15.03 -12.75
C ILE A 247 11.56 -16.25 -12.72
N THR A 248 11.18 -16.81 -13.87
CA THR A 248 10.28 -17.98 -13.90
C THR A 248 10.85 -19.16 -13.13
N ALA A 249 12.13 -19.46 -13.31
CA ALA A 249 12.79 -20.53 -12.56
C ALA A 249 12.78 -20.25 -11.05
N ARG A 250 13.00 -18.99 -10.64
CA ARG A 250 12.95 -18.59 -9.23
C ARG A 250 11.56 -18.69 -8.63
N LEU A 251 10.52 -18.34 -9.39
CA LEU A 251 9.13 -18.47 -8.96
C LEU A 251 8.69 -19.93 -8.78
N ASP A 252 9.34 -20.85 -9.48
CA ASP A 252 9.03 -22.28 -9.46
C ASP A 252 10.04 -23.11 -8.62
N ASP A 253 11.00 -22.45 -7.97
CA ASP A 253 11.96 -23.09 -7.05
C ASP A 253 11.17 -23.83 -5.94
N LYS A 254 11.48 -25.12 -5.78
CA LYS A 254 10.88 -25.95 -4.73
C LYS A 254 11.48 -25.58 -3.39
N VAL A 255 10.64 -25.06 -2.50
CA VAL A 255 11.00 -24.79 -1.11
C VAL A 255 10.61 -25.95 -0.21
N GLU A 256 11.35 -26.11 0.89
CA GLU A 256 11.02 -27.08 1.94
C GLU A 256 9.62 -26.83 2.50
N GLU A 257 8.97 -27.89 2.96
CA GLU A 257 7.62 -27.81 3.52
C GLU A 257 7.60 -26.85 4.73
N GLY A 258 6.72 -25.84 4.67
CA GLY A 258 6.62 -24.79 5.68
C GLY A 258 7.48 -23.54 5.44
N LYS A 259 8.33 -23.51 4.40
CA LYS A 259 9.01 -22.30 3.94
C LYS A 259 8.26 -21.64 2.77
N VAL A 260 8.41 -20.33 2.65
CA VAL A 260 7.81 -19.56 1.55
C VAL A 260 8.88 -19.28 0.51
N ASN A 261 8.53 -19.39 -0.77
CA ASN A 261 9.40 -18.96 -1.86
C ASN A 261 9.52 -17.42 -1.87
N GLU A 262 10.73 -16.91 -1.66
CA GLU A 262 10.97 -15.48 -1.53
C GLU A 262 10.72 -14.73 -2.86
N ALA A 263 10.91 -15.37 -4.02
CA ALA A 263 10.62 -14.78 -5.34
C ALA A 263 9.14 -14.58 -5.53
N TYR A 264 8.38 -15.59 -5.14
CA TYR A 264 6.94 -15.53 -5.12
C TYR A 264 6.47 -14.39 -4.22
N GLN A 265 7.00 -14.28 -2.99
CA GLN A 265 6.62 -13.20 -2.07
C GLN A 265 6.97 -11.82 -2.60
N GLN A 266 8.20 -11.61 -3.08
CA GLN A 266 8.62 -10.31 -3.62
C GLN A 266 7.73 -9.87 -4.79
N VAL A 267 7.35 -10.79 -5.68
CA VAL A 267 6.42 -10.49 -6.78
C VAL A 267 5.00 -10.24 -6.26
N ALA A 268 4.52 -11.05 -5.33
CA ALA A 268 3.17 -10.94 -4.79
C ALA A 268 2.93 -9.65 -3.98
N PHE A 269 3.95 -9.18 -3.25
CA PHE A 269 3.86 -7.99 -2.38
C PHE A 269 4.20 -6.67 -3.07
N ALA A 270 4.67 -6.71 -4.32
CA ALA A 270 5.09 -5.51 -5.02
C ALA A 270 3.89 -4.71 -5.56
N ASP A 271 3.92 -3.40 -5.39
CA ASP A 271 3.02 -2.47 -6.06
C ASP A 271 3.44 -2.23 -7.51
N LYS A 272 4.76 -2.29 -7.75
CA LYS A 272 5.34 -2.23 -9.10
C LYS A 272 6.44 -3.27 -9.28
N ILE A 273 6.53 -3.80 -10.49
CA ILE A 273 7.55 -4.77 -10.87
C ILE A 273 8.37 -4.19 -12.02
N ILE A 274 9.67 -4.03 -11.82
CA ILE A 274 10.61 -3.69 -12.89
C ILE A 274 11.08 -4.99 -13.51
N LEU A 275 10.61 -5.28 -14.73
CA LEU A 275 11.04 -6.45 -15.49
C LEU A 275 12.30 -6.10 -16.29
N ASN A 276 13.46 -6.36 -15.70
CA ASN A 276 14.77 -5.99 -16.23
C ASN A 276 15.39 -7.10 -17.08
N LYS A 277 16.40 -6.75 -17.89
CA LYS A 277 17.15 -7.64 -18.78
C LYS A 277 16.32 -8.26 -19.92
N LEU A 278 15.32 -7.52 -20.40
CA LEU A 278 14.51 -7.95 -21.55
C LEU A 278 15.34 -8.15 -22.83
N ASP A 279 16.54 -7.57 -22.91
CA ASP A 279 17.50 -7.78 -24.00
C ASP A 279 18.11 -9.19 -24.05
N LEU A 280 17.91 -10.01 -23.01
CA LEU A 280 18.48 -11.36 -22.91
C LEU A 280 17.50 -12.48 -23.26
N ILE A 281 16.25 -12.16 -23.61
CA ILE A 281 15.19 -13.13 -23.88
C ILE A 281 14.43 -12.80 -25.17
N SER A 282 13.77 -13.80 -25.75
CA SER A 282 12.90 -13.60 -26.92
C SER A 282 11.57 -12.93 -26.53
N THR A 283 10.82 -12.46 -27.53
CA THR A 283 9.50 -11.86 -27.31
C THR A 283 8.52 -12.86 -26.71
N GLU A 284 8.56 -14.12 -27.16
CA GLU A 284 7.73 -15.22 -26.66
C GLU A 284 8.03 -15.51 -25.19
N GLN A 285 9.31 -15.51 -24.82
CA GLN A 285 9.73 -15.67 -23.43
C GLN A 285 9.28 -14.49 -22.57
N ALA A 286 9.39 -13.26 -23.07
CA ALA A 286 8.97 -12.07 -22.34
C ALA A 286 7.45 -12.06 -22.07
N ILE A 287 6.63 -12.51 -23.03
CA ILE A 287 5.19 -12.68 -22.85
C ILE A 287 4.92 -13.73 -21.77
N ALA A 288 5.53 -14.91 -21.86
CA ALA A 288 5.35 -15.98 -20.87
C ALA A 288 5.75 -15.56 -19.45
N VAL A 289 6.86 -14.81 -19.30
CA VAL A 289 7.31 -14.27 -18.01
C VAL A 289 6.30 -13.26 -17.47
N LYS A 290 5.80 -12.35 -18.32
CA LYS A 290 4.80 -11.36 -17.92
C LYS A 290 3.51 -12.04 -17.47
N ASP A 291 3.05 -13.05 -18.18
CA ASP A 291 1.83 -13.79 -17.83
C ASP A 291 2.02 -14.53 -16.51
N ARG A 292 3.18 -15.19 -16.31
CA ARG A 292 3.51 -15.83 -15.04
C ARG A 292 3.52 -14.86 -13.85
N ILE A 293 4.06 -13.65 -14.05
CA ILE A 293 4.03 -12.59 -13.03
C ILE A 293 2.58 -12.16 -12.74
N ARG A 294 1.73 -12.04 -13.78
CA ARG A 294 0.31 -11.67 -13.63
C ARG A 294 -0.52 -12.72 -12.92
N ASP A 295 -0.20 -14.00 -13.07
CA ASP A 295 -0.84 -15.08 -12.32
C ASP A 295 -0.65 -14.93 -10.81
N ILE A 296 0.49 -14.36 -10.41
CA ILE A 296 0.85 -14.13 -9.00
C ILE A 296 0.32 -12.78 -8.52
N ASN A 297 0.55 -11.72 -9.31
CA ASN A 297 0.19 -10.35 -8.95
C ASN A 297 -0.52 -9.66 -10.12
N LYS A 298 -1.85 -9.67 -10.05
CA LYS A 298 -2.72 -9.07 -11.08
C LYS A 298 -2.66 -7.54 -11.08
N TYR A 299 -2.30 -6.91 -9.96
CA TYR A 299 -2.45 -5.47 -9.76
C TYR A 299 -1.16 -4.69 -9.99
N ALA A 300 0.01 -5.31 -9.81
CA ALA A 300 1.28 -4.62 -9.98
C ALA A 300 1.46 -4.02 -11.39
N LYS A 301 1.93 -2.78 -11.46
CA LYS A 301 2.38 -2.20 -12.74
C LYS A 301 3.71 -2.85 -13.13
N ILE A 302 3.78 -3.46 -14.32
CA ILE A 302 5.02 -4.05 -14.84
C ILE A 302 5.72 -3.02 -15.73
N ILE A 303 6.92 -2.60 -15.34
CA ILE A 303 7.76 -1.64 -16.07
C ILE A 303 8.87 -2.41 -16.80
N PRO A 304 8.91 -2.38 -18.15
CA PRO A 304 9.98 -3.01 -18.90
C PRO A 304 11.29 -2.23 -18.74
N ALA A 305 12.40 -2.93 -18.55
CA ALA A 305 13.71 -2.31 -18.40
C ALA A 305 14.85 -3.14 -19.04
N VAL A 306 15.90 -2.42 -19.43
CA VAL A 306 17.18 -2.97 -19.87
C VAL A 306 18.28 -2.25 -19.07
N ARG A 307 19.22 -3.01 -18.52
CA ARG A 307 20.33 -2.50 -17.69
C ARG A 307 19.89 -1.59 -16.54
N GLY A 308 18.72 -1.87 -15.95
CA GLY A 308 18.20 -1.11 -14.82
C GLY A 308 17.85 0.34 -15.15
N ARG A 309 17.67 0.71 -16.42
CA ARG A 309 17.35 2.09 -16.80
C ARG A 309 15.85 2.34 -16.70
N VAL A 310 15.43 2.93 -15.58
CA VAL A 310 14.04 3.33 -15.31
C VAL A 310 14.03 4.77 -14.80
N LYS A 311 13.10 5.59 -15.30
CA LYS A 311 12.99 7.00 -14.87
C LYS A 311 12.64 7.08 -13.39
N VAL A 312 13.31 7.97 -12.65
CA VAL A 312 13.15 8.13 -11.20
C VAL A 312 11.70 8.41 -10.75
N ARG A 313 10.93 9.12 -11.59
CA ARG A 313 9.49 9.39 -11.40
C ARG A 313 8.60 8.13 -11.40
N GLU A 314 9.07 7.02 -11.97
CA GLU A 314 8.33 5.75 -11.90
C GLU A 314 8.54 5.04 -10.56
N LEU A 315 9.51 5.51 -9.76
CA LEU A 315 10.02 4.88 -8.55
C LEU A 315 9.82 5.73 -7.29
N THR A 316 9.27 6.93 -7.43
CA THR A 316 9.11 7.90 -6.33
C THR A 316 7.78 8.63 -6.47
N ASP A 317 7.14 8.91 -5.34
CA ASP A 317 5.82 9.54 -5.22
C ASP A 317 4.71 8.78 -5.98
N ILE A 318 4.68 7.46 -5.78
CA ILE A 318 3.72 6.52 -6.35
C ILE A 318 2.41 6.49 -5.56
N ARG A 319 2.48 6.67 -4.24
CA ARG A 319 1.35 6.65 -3.29
C ARG A 319 0.54 5.35 -3.32
N ALA A 320 1.21 4.20 -3.45
CA ALA A 320 0.54 2.90 -3.49
C ALA A 320 -0.15 2.51 -2.17
N HIS A 321 0.31 3.08 -1.05
CA HIS A 321 -0.23 2.81 0.29
C HIS A 321 -1.05 3.96 0.87
N ASP A 322 -1.41 4.95 0.04
CA ASP A 322 -2.27 6.06 0.45
C ASP A 322 -3.72 5.56 0.56
N LEU A 323 -4.29 5.62 1.77
CA LEU A 323 -5.65 5.15 2.04
C LEU A 323 -6.71 5.97 1.28
N THR A 324 -6.39 7.20 0.87
CA THR A 324 -7.29 8.02 0.05
C THR A 324 -7.48 7.44 -1.36
N ASN A 325 -6.51 6.65 -1.86
CA ASN A 325 -6.62 5.98 -3.16
C ASN A 325 -7.60 4.79 -3.13
N PHE A 326 -7.86 4.19 -1.97
CA PHE A 326 -8.85 3.11 -1.84
C PHE A 326 -10.29 3.63 -1.95
N VAL A 327 -10.54 4.85 -1.47
CA VAL A 327 -11.88 5.46 -1.47
C VAL A 327 -12.34 5.82 -2.89
N GLY A 328 -11.42 6.15 -3.80
CA GLY A 328 -11.73 6.42 -5.21
C GLY A 328 -11.81 5.16 -6.07
N ALA A 329 -10.93 4.18 -5.83
CA ALA A 329 -10.81 3.00 -6.67
C ALA A 329 -12.02 2.06 -6.58
N ASP A 330 -12.67 1.93 -5.42
CA ASP A 330 -13.86 1.06 -5.29
C ASP A 330 -15.12 1.66 -5.95
N ILE A 331 -15.22 3.00 -6.04
CA ILE A 331 -16.37 3.68 -6.68
C ILE A 331 -16.29 3.59 -8.22
N GLU A 332 -15.09 3.73 -8.80
CA GLU A 332 -14.90 3.55 -10.26
C GLU A 332 -15.00 2.08 -10.67
N ARG A 333 -14.62 1.15 -9.79
CA ARG A 333 -14.58 -0.29 -10.04
C ARG A 333 -15.94 -0.98 -9.93
N GLU A 334 -16.89 -0.45 -9.17
CA GLU A 334 -18.30 -0.87 -9.28
C GLU A 334 -18.98 -0.32 -10.55
N ALA A 335 -18.56 0.85 -11.02
CA ALA A 335 -19.12 1.46 -12.24
C ALA A 335 -18.67 0.73 -13.53
N GLU A 336 -17.40 0.32 -13.63
CA GLU A 336 -16.91 -0.48 -14.78
C GLU A 336 -17.55 -1.88 -14.85
N VAL A 337 -17.77 -2.53 -13.71
CA VAL A 337 -18.42 -3.85 -13.65
C VAL A 337 -19.93 -3.75 -13.96
N ALA A 338 -20.56 -2.62 -13.65
CA ALA A 338 -21.96 -2.37 -14.01
C ALA A 338 -22.15 -2.07 -15.50
N GLU A 339 -21.19 -1.41 -16.16
CA GLU A 339 -21.25 -1.14 -17.61
C GLU A 339 -21.04 -2.41 -18.47
N GLU A 340 -20.20 -3.36 -18.04
CA GLU A 340 -20.00 -4.62 -18.77
C GLU A 340 -21.19 -5.61 -18.66
N LEU A 341 -22.08 -5.45 -17.66
CA LEU A 341 -23.23 -6.33 -17.46
C LEU A 341 -24.58 -5.73 -17.89
N GLY A 342 -24.64 -4.45 -18.26
CA GLY A 342 -25.86 -3.74 -18.68
C GLY A 342 -26.14 -3.75 -20.20
N GLY A 343 -25.29 -4.38 -21.00
CA GLY A 343 -25.18 -4.10 -22.44
C GLY A 343 -25.93 -5.00 -23.41
N HIS A 344 -26.84 -5.91 -23.04
CA HIS A 344 -27.63 -6.64 -24.05
C HIS A 344 -29.05 -7.01 -23.58
N GLY A 345 -30.02 -6.18 -23.98
CA GLY A 345 -31.45 -6.43 -23.80
C GLY A 345 -32.32 -5.73 -24.84
N GLY A 346 -32.56 -6.42 -25.97
CA GLY A 346 -33.93 -6.58 -26.50
C GLY A 346 -34.44 -5.71 -27.66
N HIS A 347 -35.02 -6.44 -28.64
CA HIS A 347 -36.03 -6.09 -29.68
C HIS A 347 -35.49 -5.78 -31.10
N GLY A 348 -35.98 -6.37 -32.20
CA GLY A 348 -37.04 -7.38 -32.43
C GLY A 348 -37.53 -7.36 -33.89
N GLY A 349 -38.01 -8.52 -34.39
CA GLY A 349 -38.87 -8.71 -35.59
C GLY A 349 -38.14 -9.02 -36.91
N GLY A 350 -38.54 -9.95 -37.80
CA GLY A 350 -39.65 -10.92 -37.87
C GLY A 350 -39.78 -11.48 -39.32
N HIS A 351 -40.30 -12.72 -39.45
CA HIS A 351 -40.86 -13.41 -40.66
C HIS A 351 -39.88 -13.85 -41.80
N GLU A 352 -39.99 -14.99 -42.52
CA GLU A 352 -40.98 -16.07 -42.66
C GLU A 352 -40.46 -17.28 -43.50
N GLY A 353 -41.07 -18.47 -43.33
CA GLY A 353 -41.17 -19.60 -44.30
C GLY A 353 -40.16 -20.76 -44.15
N GLY A 354 -40.49 -22.07 -44.15
CA GLY A 354 -41.72 -22.87 -44.30
C GLY A 354 -41.39 -24.32 -44.79
N HIS A 355 -42.09 -25.35 -44.27
CA HIS A 355 -42.20 -26.78 -44.70
C HIS A 355 -40.93 -27.68 -44.62
N GLU A 356 -40.92 -29.00 -44.36
CA GLU A 356 -41.86 -30.13 -44.09
C GLU A 356 -40.96 -31.27 -43.52
N GLY A 357 -41.32 -32.05 -42.49
CA GLY A 357 -41.97 -33.37 -42.63
C GLY A 357 -40.99 -34.54 -42.38
N GLY A 358 -41.31 -35.47 -41.46
CA GLY A 358 -40.60 -36.75 -41.31
C GLY A 358 -40.63 -37.37 -39.91
N GLN A 359 -41.55 -38.31 -39.70
CA GLN A 359 -41.64 -39.24 -38.55
C GLN A 359 -40.56 -40.33 -38.63
N GLU A 360 -40.13 -40.87 -37.50
CA GLU A 360 -40.03 -42.33 -37.27
C GLU A 360 -39.75 -42.68 -35.79
N GLU A 361 -40.33 -43.81 -35.37
CA GLU A 361 -40.45 -44.35 -34.01
C GLU A 361 -39.30 -45.31 -33.63
N HIS A 362 -39.44 -45.91 -32.43
CA HIS A 362 -38.78 -47.07 -31.79
C HIS A 362 -37.74 -46.72 -30.71
N GLY A 363 -37.77 -47.23 -29.47
CA GLY A 363 -38.64 -48.20 -28.79
C GLY A 363 -37.89 -48.83 -27.58
N GLY A 364 -38.60 -49.00 -26.43
CA GLY A 364 -38.29 -49.92 -25.31
C GLY A 364 -37.18 -49.51 -24.32
N GLY A 365 -37.26 -49.67 -23.00
CA GLY A 365 -38.21 -50.38 -22.13
C GLY A 365 -37.47 -51.33 -21.16
N HIS A 366 -37.68 -51.12 -19.84
CA HIS A 366 -37.38 -52.00 -18.67
C HIS A 366 -35.90 -52.14 -18.21
N GLY A 367 -35.55 -52.25 -16.92
CA GLY A 367 -36.31 -52.36 -15.67
C GLY A 367 -35.56 -53.26 -14.66
N GLY A 368 -35.55 -52.88 -13.37
CA GLY A 368 -35.17 -53.73 -12.20
C GLY A 368 -33.66 -54.00 -12.03
N GLY A 369 -33.05 -54.02 -10.85
CA GLY A 369 -33.53 -54.38 -9.53
C GLY A 369 -32.64 -55.51 -8.96
N HIS A 370 -32.38 -55.49 -7.65
CA HIS A 370 -31.56 -56.41 -6.82
C HIS A 370 -30.06 -56.08 -6.74
N GLY A 371 -29.40 -56.00 -5.59
CA GLY A 371 -29.80 -56.37 -4.22
C GLY A 371 -28.74 -57.29 -3.59
N GLY A 372 -28.19 -56.88 -2.43
CA GLY A 372 -27.37 -57.70 -1.53
C GLY A 372 -25.87 -57.75 -1.89
N GLY A 373 -24.91 -57.70 -0.97
CA GLY A 373 -24.96 -57.79 0.48
C GLY A 373 -23.73 -58.55 1.00
N HIS A 374 -23.06 -57.93 1.97
CA HIS A 374 -22.26 -58.52 3.05
C HIS A 374 -20.88 -59.16 2.83
N GLY A 375 -20.02 -58.86 3.82
CA GLY A 375 -18.87 -59.64 4.29
C GLY A 375 -17.55 -58.93 4.00
N GLY A 376 -16.82 -58.30 4.93
CA GLY A 376 -16.69 -58.55 6.36
C GLY A 376 -15.32 -59.19 6.65
N GLY A 377 -14.48 -58.49 7.42
CA GLY A 377 -13.59 -59.16 8.38
C GLY A 377 -12.08 -59.18 8.10
N HIS A 378 -11.38 -58.36 8.89
CA HIS A 378 -10.17 -58.66 9.68
C HIS A 378 -8.83 -59.04 9.03
N GLY A 379 -7.81 -58.27 9.44
CA GLY A 379 -6.76 -58.80 10.31
C GLY A 379 -5.37 -58.89 9.67
N GLY A 380 -4.43 -58.11 10.21
CA GLY A 380 -3.00 -58.16 9.91
C GLY A 380 -2.31 -56.88 10.32
#